data_AF-A0A8J4T554-F1
#
_entry.id   AF-A0A8J4T554-F1
#
_cell.length_a   1.000
_cell.length_b   1.000
_cell.length_c   1.000
_cell.angle_alpha   90.00
_cell.angle_beta   90.00
_cell.angle_gamma   90.00
#
_symmetry.space_group_name_H-M   'P 1'
#
loop_
_entity.id
_entity.type
_entity.pdbx_description
1 polymer ?
#
loop_
_entity_poly.entity_id
_entity_poly.type
_entity_poly.pdbx_seq_one_letter_code
_entity_poly.pdbx_strand_id
1 'polypeptide(L)'
;MAVKVVESRGKMPLVQHIFKVALLLLCVITLIGGKTKLFRIGHKLIYERAETVCQAYRGKIVAPTKEQKKEYLDVREGKVALWPARIVNGCFVGTSDPTEVFKWSPYADFHLFRNACIAVTRDEMLDLVPCSIPLTIICELDESLLNPKHKMELTNHPPPHDIVVVLRTK
;
A
#
# COMPACT_ATOMS: atom_id res chain seq x y z
N MET A 1 -73.84 -12.82 -19.56
CA MET A 1 -73.14 -11.73 -18.84
C MET A 1 -71.67 -12.14 -18.76
N ALA A 2 -70.78 -11.44 -19.46
CA ALA A 2 -69.35 -11.76 -19.49
C ALA A 2 -68.55 -10.57 -18.95
N VAL A 3 -67.74 -10.84 -17.93
CA VAL A 3 -66.96 -9.86 -17.16
C VAL A 3 -65.76 -9.41 -17.98
N LYS A 4 -65.63 -8.09 -18.16
CA LYS A 4 -64.50 -7.45 -18.83
C LYS A 4 -63.37 -7.32 -17.81
N VAL A 5 -62.29 -8.08 -17.97
CA VAL A 5 -61.06 -7.90 -17.16
C VAL A 5 -60.36 -6.64 -17.65
N VAL A 6 -60.34 -5.61 -16.80
CA VAL A 6 -59.57 -4.38 -17.00
C VAL A 6 -58.15 -4.66 -16.56
N GLU A 7 -57.25 -4.84 -17.52
CA GLU A 7 -55.82 -4.98 -17.25
C GLU A 7 -55.23 -3.60 -16.92
N SER A 8 -54.83 -3.43 -15.66
CA SER A 8 -54.26 -2.21 -15.12
C SER A 8 -52.91 -1.91 -15.76
N ARG A 9 -52.87 -0.94 -16.68
CA ARG A 9 -51.63 -0.24 -17.06
C ARG A 9 -51.30 0.75 -15.96
N GLY A 10 -50.27 0.47 -15.15
CA GLY A 10 -49.92 1.33 -14.04
C GLY A 10 -48.48 1.24 -13.56
N LYS A 11 -47.59 2.04 -14.19
CA LYS A 11 -46.39 2.68 -13.61
C LYS A 11 -45.30 1.77 -13.02
N MET A 12 -44.32 1.38 -13.85
CA MET A 12 -42.98 0.98 -13.37
C MET A 12 -41.78 1.61 -14.12
N PRO A 13 -41.75 2.92 -14.47
CA PRO A 13 -40.50 3.54 -14.96
C PRO A 13 -39.56 3.97 -13.82
N LEU A 14 -40.09 4.33 -12.64
CA LEU A 14 -39.30 4.99 -11.60
C LEU A 14 -38.29 4.06 -10.89
N VAL A 15 -38.69 2.82 -10.60
CA VAL A 15 -37.83 1.82 -9.93
C VAL A 15 -36.66 1.41 -10.83
N GLN A 16 -36.89 1.29 -12.14
CA GLN A 16 -35.85 0.99 -13.12
C GLN A 16 -34.83 2.12 -13.27
N HIS A 17 -35.27 3.38 -13.17
CA HIS A 17 -34.38 4.53 -13.20
C HIS A 17 -33.54 4.66 -11.92
N ILE A 18 -34.13 4.45 -10.75
CA ILE A 18 -33.40 4.48 -9.47
C ILE A 18 -32.33 3.38 -9.42
N PHE A 19 -32.66 2.17 -9.88
CA PHE A 19 -31.69 1.07 -9.92
C PHE A 19 -30.53 1.35 -10.88
N LYS A 20 -30.80 1.93 -12.05
CA LYS A 20 -29.75 2.34 -13.00
C LYS A 20 -28.85 3.44 -12.45
N VAL A 21 -29.42 4.43 -11.76
CA VAL A 21 -28.63 5.52 -11.13
C VAL A 21 -27.81 5.01 -9.96
N ALA A 22 -28.36 4.12 -9.13
CA ALA A 22 -27.62 3.48 -8.04
C ALA A 22 -26.49 2.59 -8.56
N LEU A 23 -26.71 1.83 -9.65
CA LEU A 23 -25.69 0.99 -10.29
C LEU A 23 -24.59 1.85 -10.95
N LEU A 24 -24.95 2.97 -11.57
CA LEU A 24 -24.02 3.96 -12.11
C LEU A 24 -23.19 4.61 -11.00
N LEU A 25 -23.81 5.02 -9.89
CA LEU A 25 -23.11 5.56 -8.72
C LEU A 25 -22.18 4.51 -8.11
N LEU A 26 -22.62 3.26 -7.97
CA LEU A 26 -21.77 2.16 -7.51
C LEU A 26 -20.59 1.92 -8.46
N CYS A 27 -20.80 1.97 -9.78
CA CYS A 27 -19.73 1.86 -10.78
C CYS A 27 -18.77 3.05 -10.72
N VAL A 28 -19.27 4.27 -10.53
CA VAL A 28 -18.41 5.46 -10.38
C VAL A 28 -17.61 5.38 -9.08
N ILE A 29 -18.21 4.92 -7.98
CA ILE A 29 -17.51 4.72 -6.70
C ILE A 29 -16.43 3.63 -6.82
N THR A 30 -16.69 2.53 -7.54
CA THR A 30 -15.66 1.50 -7.78
C THR A 30 -14.57 1.94 -8.75
N LEU A 31 -14.88 2.83 -9.70
CA LEU A 31 -13.90 3.46 -10.60
C LEU A 31 -13.04 4.55 -9.93
N ILE A 32 -13.50 5.14 -8.82
CA ILE A 32 -12.73 6.07 -7.98
C ILE A 32 -11.94 5.31 -6.88
N GLY A 33 -11.81 3.98 -6.99
CA GLY A 33 -10.85 3.24 -6.18
C GLY A 33 -9.44 3.80 -6.42
N GLY A 34 -8.94 4.61 -5.49
CA GLY A 34 -7.63 5.23 -5.57
C GLY A 34 -6.58 4.16 -5.84
N LYS A 35 -5.82 4.30 -6.94
CA LYS A 35 -4.71 3.40 -7.22
C LYS A 35 -3.65 3.64 -6.16
N THR A 36 -3.44 2.67 -5.28
CA THR A 36 -2.28 2.73 -4.38
C THR A 36 -1.01 2.47 -5.18
N LYS A 37 0.01 3.29 -4.95
CA LYS A 37 1.30 3.20 -5.65
C LYS A 37 2.42 3.01 -4.65
N LEU A 38 3.40 2.20 -5.05
CA LEU A 38 4.62 1.99 -4.30
C LEU A 38 5.66 3.02 -4.71
N PHE A 39 6.37 3.59 -3.74
CA PHE A 39 7.47 4.52 -4.00
C PHE A 39 8.63 4.27 -3.05
N ARG A 40 9.85 4.42 -3.57
CA ARG A 40 11.07 4.27 -2.78
C ARG A 40 11.65 5.63 -2.43
N ILE A 41 11.96 5.82 -1.16
CA ILE A 41 12.72 6.99 -0.71
C ILE A 41 14.20 6.80 -1.10
N GLY A 42 14.79 7.82 -1.73
CA GLY A 42 16.12 7.77 -2.33
C GLY A 42 17.24 7.62 -1.30
N HIS A 43 17.06 8.14 -0.09
CA HIS A 43 17.98 7.97 1.03
C HIS A 43 17.48 6.91 2.03
N LYS A 44 18.43 6.37 2.80
CA LYS A 44 18.15 5.40 3.87
C LYS A 44 17.76 6.12 5.15
N LEU A 45 16.72 5.67 5.85
CA LEU A 45 16.33 6.22 7.16
C LEU A 45 16.20 5.11 8.20
N ILE A 46 16.32 5.51 9.47
CA ILE A 46 15.91 4.69 10.61
C ILE A 46 14.38 4.56 10.64
N TYR A 47 13.89 3.53 11.31
CA TYR A 47 12.47 3.16 11.28
C TYR A 47 11.51 4.31 11.65
N GLU A 48 11.72 5.01 12.77
CA GLU A 48 10.82 6.08 13.22
C GLU A 48 10.74 7.25 12.22
N ARG A 49 11.88 7.57 11.59
CA ARG A 49 11.95 8.62 10.57
C ARG A 49 11.33 8.15 9.25
N ALA A 50 11.46 6.87 8.93
CA ALA A 50 10.75 6.27 7.79
C ALA A 50 9.22 6.38 7.94
N GLU A 51 8.69 6.03 9.12
CA GLU A 51 7.26 6.17 9.42
C GLU A 51 6.81 7.63 9.26
N THR A 52 7.56 8.56 9.84
CA THR A 52 7.26 10.00 9.73
C THR A 52 7.21 10.47 8.27
N VAL A 53 8.18 10.06 7.45
CA VAL A 53 8.22 10.47 6.04
C VAL A 53 7.07 9.84 5.25
N CYS A 54 6.80 8.54 5.39
CA CYS A 54 5.66 7.94 4.71
C CYS A 54 4.34 8.64 5.12
N GLN A 55 4.16 8.94 6.41
CA GLN A 55 2.97 9.62 6.93
C GLN A 55 2.82 11.06 6.42
N ALA A 56 3.93 11.78 6.18
CA ALA A 56 3.89 13.12 5.58
C ALA A 56 3.23 13.12 4.19
N TYR A 57 3.33 12.01 3.46
CA TYR A 57 2.66 11.79 2.17
C TYR A 57 1.32 11.04 2.33
N ARG A 58 0.75 11.00 3.54
CA ARG A 58 -0.46 10.24 3.91
C ARG A 58 -0.35 8.75 3.56
N GLY A 59 0.87 8.23 3.52
CA GLY A 59 1.19 6.84 3.25
C GLY A 59 1.63 6.09 4.50
N LYS A 60 2.11 4.87 4.27
CA LYS A 60 2.68 3.99 5.30
C LYS A 60 3.85 3.20 4.72
N ILE A 61 4.75 2.71 5.56
CA ILE A 61 5.73 1.70 5.13
C ILE A 61 4.94 0.50 4.60
N VAL A 62 5.32 -0.03 3.44
CA VAL A 62 4.53 -1.06 2.77
C VAL A 62 4.93 -2.48 3.19
N ALA A 63 3.91 -3.28 3.53
CA ALA A 63 3.97 -4.74 3.48
C ALA A 63 3.28 -5.18 2.17
N PRO A 64 4.03 -5.60 1.14
CA PRO A 64 3.41 -6.02 -0.11
C PRO A 64 2.54 -7.27 0.11
N THR A 65 1.44 -7.39 -0.63
CA THR A 65 0.73 -8.67 -0.78
C THR A 65 1.50 -9.62 -1.70
N LYS A 66 1.06 -10.89 -1.79
CA LYS A 66 1.63 -11.87 -2.73
C LYS A 66 1.60 -11.37 -4.16
N GLU A 67 0.51 -10.72 -4.55
CA GLU A 67 0.30 -10.15 -5.90
C GLU A 67 1.21 -8.95 -6.15
N GLN A 68 1.54 -8.19 -5.10
CA GLN A 68 2.42 -7.02 -5.17
C GLN A 68 3.91 -7.35 -5.03
N LYS A 69 4.27 -8.61 -4.71
CA LYS A 69 5.66 -9.00 -4.44
C LYS A 69 6.62 -8.59 -5.56
N LYS A 70 6.25 -8.86 -6.82
CA LYS A 70 7.10 -8.52 -7.98
C LYS A 70 7.31 -7.00 -8.09
N GLU A 71 6.24 -6.23 -7.98
CA GLU A 71 6.31 -4.76 -8.04
C GLU A 71 7.16 -4.20 -6.90
N TYR A 72 6.99 -4.73 -5.68
CA TYR A 72 7.80 -4.35 -4.53
C TYR A 72 9.29 -4.64 -4.75
N LEU A 73 9.63 -5.82 -5.26
CA LEU A 73 11.02 -6.21 -5.54
C LEU A 73 11.65 -5.33 -6.62
N ASP A 74 10.87 -4.97 -7.65
CA ASP A 74 11.30 -4.06 -8.71
C ASP A 74 11.58 -2.65 -8.15
N VAL A 75 10.67 -2.09 -7.33
CA VAL A 75 10.84 -0.77 -6.69
C VAL A 75 12.03 -0.76 -5.73
N ARG A 76 12.25 -1.87 -5.03
CA ARG A 76 13.37 -2.04 -4.10
C ARG A 76 14.72 -2.04 -4.81
N GLU A 77 14.78 -2.56 -6.03
CA GLU A 77 16.00 -2.75 -6.83
C GLU A 77 17.10 -3.50 -6.07
N GLY A 78 16.74 -4.63 -5.45
CA GLY A 78 17.71 -5.49 -4.74
C GLY A 78 18.33 -4.90 -3.46
N LYS A 79 17.88 -3.71 -3.01
CA LYS A 79 18.35 -3.11 -1.75
C LYS A 79 17.69 -3.76 -0.52
N VAL A 80 18.33 -3.69 0.64
CA VAL A 80 17.70 -4.07 1.91
C VAL A 80 16.67 -3.00 2.27
N ALA A 81 15.42 -3.41 2.52
CA ALA A 81 14.31 -2.51 2.75
C ALA A 81 13.58 -2.81 4.06
N LEU A 82 13.14 -1.76 4.75
CA LEU A 82 12.36 -1.88 5.98
C LEU A 82 11.00 -2.52 5.72
N TRP A 83 10.60 -3.36 6.66
CA TRP A 83 9.27 -3.90 6.76
C TRP A 83 8.46 -3.09 7.79
N PRO A 84 7.12 -2.93 7.62
CA PRO A 84 6.29 -2.13 8.54
C PRO A 84 6.02 -2.77 9.90
N ALA A 85 6.47 -3.99 10.14
CA ALA A 85 6.39 -4.62 11.45
C ALA A 85 7.75 -4.62 12.13
N ARG A 86 7.71 -4.58 13.47
CA ARG A 86 8.88 -4.57 14.34
C ARG A 86 8.60 -5.37 15.60
N ILE A 87 9.66 -5.70 16.33
CA ILE A 87 9.60 -6.28 17.66
C ILE A 87 9.83 -5.16 18.67
N VAL A 88 8.89 -4.99 19.60
CA VAL A 88 8.98 -4.06 20.73
C VAL A 88 8.74 -4.83 22.01
N ASN A 89 9.71 -4.80 22.93
CA ASN A 89 9.71 -5.59 24.16
C ASN A 89 9.41 -7.09 23.95
N GLY A 90 9.92 -7.68 22.87
CA GLY A 90 9.72 -9.09 22.52
C GLY A 90 8.39 -9.42 21.83
N CYS A 91 7.53 -8.43 21.61
CA CYS A 91 6.25 -8.59 20.94
C CYS A 91 6.29 -8.01 19.52
N PHE A 92 5.66 -8.68 18.55
CA PHE A 92 5.44 -8.11 17.22
C PHE A 92 4.44 -6.96 17.30
N VAL A 93 4.79 -5.84 16.66
CA VAL A 93 3.96 -4.64 16.53
C VAL A 93 3.97 -4.23 15.07
N GLY A 94 2.80 -4.05 14.47
CA GLY A 94 2.64 -3.67 13.06
C GLY A 94 1.59 -4.51 12.33
N THR A 95 1.61 -4.45 11.00
CA THR A 95 0.66 -5.16 10.12
C THR A 95 0.96 -6.66 9.99
N SER A 96 0.06 -7.37 9.30
CA SER A 96 -0.06 -8.83 9.13
C SER A 96 1.23 -9.65 8.98
N ASP A 97 1.09 -10.95 9.27
CA ASP A 97 2.16 -11.94 9.25
C ASP A 97 3.04 -11.81 7.98
N PRO A 98 4.32 -11.41 8.14
CA PRO A 98 5.20 -11.16 7.01
C PRO A 98 5.54 -12.43 6.22
N THR A 99 5.28 -13.61 6.81
CA THR A 99 5.59 -14.91 6.22
C THR A 99 4.72 -15.30 5.04
N GLU A 100 3.58 -14.61 4.84
CA GLU A 100 2.74 -14.83 3.67
C GLU A 100 3.43 -14.45 2.36
N VAL A 101 4.43 -13.55 2.40
CA VAL A 101 5.08 -13.01 1.19
C VAL A 101 6.56 -13.36 1.11
N PHE A 102 7.26 -13.28 2.25
CA PHE A 102 8.70 -13.56 2.35
C PHE A 102 8.96 -14.55 3.48
N LYS A 103 9.91 -15.45 3.31
CA LYS A 103 10.32 -16.36 4.40
C LYS A 103 11.35 -15.68 5.29
N TRP A 104 11.39 -16.08 6.56
CA TRP A 104 12.46 -15.68 7.46
C TRP A 104 13.80 -16.28 7.01
N SER A 105 14.85 -15.49 7.20
CA SER A 105 16.24 -15.95 7.14
C SER A 105 16.45 -17.08 8.14
N PRO A 106 17.18 -18.16 7.80
CA PRO A 106 17.53 -19.20 8.76
C PRO A 106 18.41 -18.68 9.91
N TYR A 107 18.95 -17.46 9.77
CA TYR A 107 19.80 -16.80 10.76
C TYR A 107 19.05 -15.73 11.58
N ALA A 108 17.74 -15.55 11.37
CA ALA A 108 16.95 -14.60 12.13
C ALA A 108 16.84 -15.05 13.59
N ASP A 109 17.57 -14.39 14.48
CA ASP A 109 17.62 -14.76 15.90
C ASP A 109 16.66 -13.90 16.74
N PHE A 110 15.45 -14.44 16.98
CA PHE A 110 14.41 -13.78 17.77
C PHE A 110 14.74 -13.67 19.27
N HIS A 111 15.71 -14.44 19.78
CA HIS A 111 16.05 -14.46 21.20
C HIS A 111 16.98 -13.32 21.60
N LEU A 112 17.75 -12.78 20.64
CA LEU A 112 18.71 -11.71 20.90
C LEU A 112 18.08 -10.31 20.97
N PHE A 113 16.87 -10.13 20.45
CA PHE A 113 16.29 -8.80 20.29
C PHE A 113 15.00 -8.61 21.08
N ARG A 114 15.09 -7.85 22.19
CA ARG A 114 13.88 -7.27 22.82
C ARG A 114 13.27 -6.17 21.95
N ASN A 115 14.10 -5.44 21.20
CA ASN A 115 13.66 -4.41 20.27
C ASN A 115 14.43 -4.58 18.96
N ALA A 116 13.71 -4.87 17.87
CA ALA A 116 14.27 -5.02 16.54
C ALA A 116 13.27 -4.58 15.48
N CYS A 117 13.80 -4.18 14.33
CA CYS A 117 13.02 -3.91 13.14
C CYS A 117 13.19 -5.08 12.16
N ILE A 118 12.22 -5.24 11.28
CA ILE A 118 12.24 -6.30 10.29
C ILE A 118 12.65 -5.67 8.96
N ALA A 119 13.47 -6.39 8.19
CA ALA A 119 13.89 -5.95 6.87
C ALA A 119 13.85 -7.09 5.85
N VAL A 120 13.54 -6.76 4.60
CA VAL A 120 13.69 -7.68 3.46
C VAL A 120 15.11 -7.58 2.94
N THR A 121 15.88 -8.66 3.06
CA THR A 121 17.28 -8.79 2.64
C THR A 121 17.42 -8.95 1.13
N ARG A 122 18.64 -8.81 0.60
CA ARG A 122 18.90 -8.94 -0.85
C ARG A 122 18.38 -10.25 -1.42
N ASP A 123 18.50 -11.33 -0.65
CA ASP A 123 18.09 -12.69 -1.00
C ASP A 123 16.58 -12.95 -0.82
N GLU A 124 15.78 -11.89 -0.71
CA GLU A 124 14.32 -11.96 -0.58
C GLU A 124 13.86 -12.72 0.68
N MET A 125 14.61 -12.56 1.77
CA MET A 125 14.26 -13.11 3.08
C MET A 125 14.00 -12.00 4.09
N LEU A 126 13.26 -12.31 5.14
CA LEU A 126 13.06 -11.42 6.28
C LEU A 126 14.18 -11.64 7.29
N ASP A 127 14.70 -10.57 7.85
CA ASP A 127 15.67 -10.65 8.94
C ASP A 127 15.41 -9.58 10.00
N LEU A 128 15.97 -9.80 11.19
CA LEU A 128 15.92 -8.88 12.31
C LEU A 128 17.15 -7.96 12.27
N VAL A 129 16.89 -6.66 12.34
CA VAL A 129 17.91 -5.63 12.34
C VAL A 129 17.67 -4.65 13.49
N PRO A 130 18.72 -4.04 14.08
CA PRO A 130 18.52 -2.92 14.99
C PRO A 130 17.73 -1.78 14.33
N CYS A 131 16.69 -1.27 15.00
CA CYS A 131 15.84 -0.20 14.45
C CYS A 131 16.57 1.14 14.20
N SER A 132 17.77 1.30 14.76
CA SER A 132 18.65 2.44 14.55
C SER A 132 19.46 2.35 13.26
N ILE A 133 19.41 1.23 12.51
CA ILE A 133 20.11 1.10 11.23
C ILE A 133 19.33 1.84 10.14
N PRO A 134 19.97 2.77 9.40
CA PRO A 134 19.34 3.38 8.24
C PRO A 134 19.21 2.39 7.08
N LEU A 135 17.98 2.18 6.60
CA LEU A 135 17.66 1.24 5.52
C LEU A 135 16.77 1.87 4.45
N THR A 136 16.66 1.18 3.31
CA THR A 136 15.78 1.60 2.20
C THR A 136 14.34 1.55 2.65
N ILE A 137 13.53 2.49 2.20
CA ILE A 137 12.12 2.56 2.59
C ILE A 137 11.29 2.55 1.33
N ILE A 138 10.26 1.71 1.37
CA ILE A 138 9.23 1.68 0.37
C ILE A 138 7.94 2.03 1.10
N CYS A 139 7.28 3.07 0.62
CA CYS A 139 6.01 3.50 1.16
C CYS A 139 4.91 3.18 0.13
N GLU A 140 3.70 2.95 0.62
CA GLU A 140 2.48 2.94 -0.18
C GLU A 140 1.78 4.29 -0.03
N LEU A 141 1.35 4.89 -1.14
CA LEU A 141 0.53 6.11 -1.15
C LEU A 141 -0.79 5.89 -1.88
N ASP A 142 -1.82 6.64 -1.49
CA ASP A 142 -3.04 6.80 -2.27
C ASP A 142 -2.93 8.05 -3.16
N GLU A 143 -2.88 7.86 -4.48
CA GLU A 143 -2.72 8.93 -5.46
C GLU A 143 -3.88 9.95 -5.45
N SER A 144 -5.07 9.54 -4.97
CA SER A 144 -6.21 10.44 -4.82
C SER A 144 -5.97 11.52 -3.75
N LEU A 145 -5.09 11.25 -2.79
CA LEU A 145 -4.77 12.13 -1.67
C LEU A 145 -3.58 13.05 -1.95
N LEU A 146 -2.89 12.87 -3.07
CA LEU A 146 -1.78 13.74 -3.46
C LEU A 146 -2.31 15.11 -3.94
N ASN A 147 -1.88 16.17 -3.26
CA ASN A 147 -2.04 17.55 -3.74
C ASN A 147 -1.34 17.71 -5.12
N PRO A 148 -1.91 18.47 -6.08
CA PRO A 148 -1.29 18.79 -7.37
C PRO A 148 0.20 19.18 -7.32
N LYS A 149 0.64 19.88 -6.26
CA LYS A 149 2.05 20.24 -6.06
C LYS A 149 2.95 19.01 -5.87
N HIS A 150 2.52 18.03 -5.07
CA HIS A 150 3.23 16.76 -4.90
C HIS A 150 3.17 15.91 -6.16
N LYS A 151 2.06 15.96 -6.92
CA LYS A 151 1.98 15.28 -8.23
C LYS A 151 3.02 15.81 -9.23
N MET A 152 3.25 17.12 -9.25
CA MET A 152 4.30 17.75 -10.08
C MET A 152 5.72 17.40 -9.63
N GLU A 153 5.98 17.35 -8.32
CA GLU A 153 7.29 16.93 -7.77
C GLU A 153 7.61 15.46 -8.08
N LEU A 154 6.59 14.60 -8.26
CA LEU A 154 6.73 13.20 -8.65
C LEU A 154 6.89 12.99 -10.17
N THR A 155 6.60 14.00 -11.02
CA THR A 155 6.54 13.85 -12.49
C THR A 155 7.49 14.75 -13.28
N ASN A 156 7.84 15.95 -12.79
CA ASN A 156 8.53 16.97 -13.61
C ASN A 156 9.92 17.38 -13.12
N HIS A 157 10.35 16.90 -11.95
CA HIS A 157 11.71 17.06 -11.48
C HIS A 157 12.25 15.68 -11.13
N PRO A 158 13.47 15.30 -11.54
CA PRO A 158 14.20 14.32 -10.76
C PRO A 158 14.22 14.93 -9.35
N PRO A 159 13.56 14.31 -8.37
CA PRO A 159 13.43 14.91 -7.05
C PRO A 159 14.84 15.18 -6.54
N PRO A 160 15.04 16.21 -5.72
CA PRO A 160 16.37 16.67 -5.31
C PRO A 160 17.12 15.50 -4.67
N HIS A 161 17.86 14.74 -5.48
CA HIS A 161 18.60 13.52 -5.14
C HIS A 161 17.96 12.45 -4.22
N ASP A 162 16.67 12.57 -3.82
CA ASP A 162 16.19 11.93 -2.58
C ASP A 162 14.90 11.09 -2.69
N ILE A 163 14.28 10.91 -3.86
CA ILE A 163 13.10 10.03 -4.03
C ILE A 163 13.18 9.32 -5.39
N VAL A 164 13.32 8.00 -5.48
CA VAL A 164 13.16 7.33 -6.78
C VAL A 164 11.72 6.88 -6.87
N VAL A 165 10.90 7.71 -7.51
CA VAL A 165 9.49 7.41 -7.75
C VAL A 165 9.37 6.46 -8.93
N VAL A 166 9.37 5.16 -8.69
CA VAL A 166 8.98 4.19 -9.71
C VAL A 166 7.47 4.00 -9.62
N LEU A 167 6.70 4.91 -10.24
CA LEU A 167 5.25 4.74 -10.33
C LEU A 167 4.97 3.53 -11.23
N ARG A 168 4.44 2.45 -10.67
CA ARG A 168 3.81 1.40 -11.45
C ARG A 168 2.33 1.35 -11.13
N THR A 169 1.53 1.45 -12.17
CA THR A 169 0.08 1.31 -12.10
C THR A 169 -0.28 -0.14 -12.42
N LYS A 170 -1.25 -0.69 -11.71
CA LYS A 170 -2.09 -1.77 -12.25
C LYS A 170 -2.91 -1.27 -13.44
#